data_AF-A0A4Q3CGJ3-F1
#
_entry.id   AF-A0A4Q3CGJ3-F1
#
_cell.length_a   1.000
_cell.length_b   1.000
_cell.length_c   1.000
_cell.angle_alpha   90.00
_cell.angle_beta   90.00
_cell.angle_gamma   90.00
#
_symmetry.space_group_name_H-M   'P 1'
#
loop_
_entity.id
_entity.type
_entity.pdbx_description
1 polymer ?
#
loop_
_entity_poly.entity_id
_entity_poly.type
_entity_poly.pdbx_seq_one_letter_code
_entity_poly.pdbx_strand_id
1 'polypeptide(L)'
;MEHELFISGIGGQGIQLMGKVLALGAIAEKLFVQLTGEYGGAMRGGSTVASVVIGAERLRALPVVSEGGAALLMHDKYIDETVLPKLRPGSLIVVEESIIDQLPDLTGHHVIGVPAKQIAMEIGNAQSTGLVMLGAYCAITGLVGVESLVEAMKQVVPSYRRQHVEANERALRAGDEAAPRLAAPVRLERAVA
;
A
#
# COMPACT_ATOMS: atom_id res chain seq x y z
N MET A 1 -16.53 -8.12 8.93
CA MET A 1 -15.38 -8.79 8.29
C MET A 1 -14.18 -7.87 8.45
N GLU A 2 -13.01 -8.41 8.76
CA GLU A 2 -11.77 -7.63 8.90
C GLU A 2 -11.01 -7.65 7.56
N HIS A 3 -10.32 -6.56 7.27
CA HIS A 3 -9.46 -6.40 6.11
C HIS A 3 -8.03 -6.21 6.62
N GLU A 4 -7.20 -7.22 6.43
CA GLU A 4 -5.79 -7.18 6.83
C GLU A 4 -4.90 -6.92 5.60
N LEU A 5 -4.13 -5.84 5.68
CA LEU A 5 -3.22 -5.38 4.66
C LEU A 5 -1.79 -5.33 5.21
N PHE A 6 -0.86 -5.92 4.47
CA PHE A 6 0.57 -5.69 4.66
C PHE A 6 1.10 -4.71 3.62
N ILE A 7 1.59 -3.55 4.05
CA ILE A 7 2.30 -2.60 3.19
C ILE A 7 3.80 -2.82 3.40
N SER A 8 4.54 -3.20 2.37
CA SER A 8 5.96 -3.58 2.50
C SER A 8 6.86 -2.85 1.52
N GLY A 9 8.08 -2.59 1.96
CA GLY A 9 9.16 -2.04 1.16
C GLY A 9 10.40 -1.82 2.02
N ILE A 10 11.21 -0.85 1.64
CA ILE A 10 12.42 -0.47 2.35
C ILE A 10 12.33 0.94 2.94
N GLY A 11 13.18 1.20 3.94
CA GLY A 11 13.31 2.52 4.55
C GLY A 11 13.50 3.62 3.49
N GLY A 12 12.64 4.65 3.56
CA GLY A 12 12.62 5.79 2.63
C GLY A 12 11.45 5.81 1.66
N GLN A 13 10.70 4.71 1.50
CA GLN A 13 9.57 4.63 0.56
C GLN A 13 8.21 5.06 1.14
N GLY A 14 8.20 5.55 2.38
CA GLY A 14 6.96 6.04 3.01
C GLY A 14 6.00 4.94 3.48
N ILE A 15 6.46 3.71 3.72
CA ILE A 15 5.61 2.58 4.15
C ILE A 15 4.76 2.91 5.38
N GLN A 16 5.38 3.44 6.42
CA GLN A 16 4.69 3.81 7.66
C GLN A 16 3.78 5.03 7.48
N LEU A 17 4.15 5.94 6.58
CA LEU A 17 3.31 7.08 6.23
C LEU A 17 2.03 6.59 5.57
N MET A 18 2.12 5.68 4.60
CA MET A 18 0.95 5.08 3.95
C MET A 18 0.04 4.38 4.97
N GLY A 19 0.60 3.54 5.85
CA GLY A 19 -0.18 2.86 6.88
C GLY A 19 -0.92 3.84 7.81
N LYS A 20 -0.25 4.94 8.19
CA LYS A 20 -0.86 5.97 9.04
C LYS A 20 -1.95 6.78 8.32
N VAL A 21 -1.74 7.12 7.04
CA VAL A 21 -2.74 7.83 6.22
C VAL A 21 -3.97 6.95 6.02
N LEU A 22 -3.79 5.68 5.66
CA LEU A 22 -4.87 4.72 5.52
C LEU A 22 -5.67 4.57 6.82
N ALA A 23 -4.96 4.41 7.95
CA ALA A 23 -5.59 4.24 9.24
C ALA A 23 -6.44 5.45 9.65
N LEU A 24 -5.91 6.67 9.50
CA LEU A 24 -6.67 7.88 9.81
C LEU A 24 -7.83 8.11 8.83
N GLY A 25 -7.68 7.76 7.56
CA GLY A 25 -8.76 7.81 6.57
C GLY A 25 -9.90 6.88 6.95
N ALA A 26 -9.59 5.63 7.30
CA ALA A 26 -10.58 4.67 7.78
C ALA A 26 -11.27 5.12 9.09
N ILE A 27 -10.54 5.74 10.02
CA ILE A 27 -11.12 6.33 11.24
C ILE A 27 -12.09 7.47 10.91
N ALA A 28 -11.77 8.32 9.92
CA ALA A 28 -12.66 9.39 9.47
C ALA A 28 -14.00 8.82 8.96
N GLU A 29 -13.96 7.64 8.34
CA GLU A 29 -15.12 6.88 7.88
C GLU A 29 -15.77 6.00 8.95
N LYS A 30 -15.44 6.21 10.24
CA LYS A 30 -16.02 5.51 11.39
C LYS A 30 -15.73 4.01 11.44
N LEU A 31 -14.66 3.56 10.77
CA LEU A 31 -14.18 2.19 10.85
C LEU A 31 -13.26 1.99 12.05
N PHE A 32 -13.17 0.74 12.51
CA PHE A 32 -12.23 0.31 13.54
C PHE A 32 -10.90 -0.05 12.87
N VAL A 33 -9.80 0.41 13.47
CA VAL A 33 -8.48 0.27 12.86
C VAL A 33 -7.44 -0.15 13.89
N GLN A 34 -6.55 -1.05 13.46
CA GLN A 34 -5.28 -1.34 14.11
C GLN A 34 -4.15 -1.08 13.10
N LEU A 35 -3.08 -0.42 13.56
CA LEU A 35 -1.86 -0.20 12.79
C LEU A 35 -0.67 -0.68 13.60
N THR A 36 0.10 -1.61 13.04
CA THR A 36 1.36 -2.10 13.61
C THR A 36 2.49 -1.87 12.61
N GLY A 37 3.59 -1.28 13.07
CA GLY A 37 4.79 -1.06 12.25
C GLY A 37 5.92 -1.99 12.64
N GLU A 38 6.51 -2.66 11.65
CA GLU A 38 7.69 -3.51 11.78
C GLU A 38 8.87 -2.86 11.02
N TYR A 39 10.05 -2.87 11.64
CA TYR A 39 11.27 -2.25 11.10
C TYR A 39 12.45 -3.20 11.25
N GLY A 40 13.17 -3.41 10.16
CA GLY A 40 14.46 -4.10 10.18
C GLY A 40 15.53 -3.25 10.88
N GLY A 41 16.48 -3.91 11.55
CA GLY A 41 17.54 -3.25 12.33
C GLY A 41 18.61 -2.52 11.52
N ALA A 42 18.50 -2.44 10.19
CA ALA A 42 19.51 -1.80 9.33
C ALA A 42 19.33 -0.27 9.29
N MET A 43 20.45 0.48 9.34
CA MET A 43 20.44 1.95 9.38
C MET A 43 19.90 2.61 8.09
N ARG A 44 19.96 1.92 6.94
CA ARG A 44 19.39 2.37 5.64
C ARG A 44 18.94 1.18 4.82
N GLY A 45 17.86 1.35 4.07
CA GLY A 45 17.34 0.32 3.16
C GLY A 45 16.87 -0.96 3.84
N GLY A 46 16.73 -0.97 5.17
CA GLY A 46 16.18 -2.10 5.90
C GLY A 46 14.71 -2.32 5.58
N SER A 47 14.27 -3.57 5.77
CA SER A 47 12.86 -3.94 5.65
C SER A 47 11.97 -3.04 6.51
N THR A 48 10.83 -2.66 5.96
CA THR A 48 9.78 -2.01 6.74
C THR A 48 8.43 -2.52 6.26
N VAL A 49 7.60 -2.90 7.23
CA VAL A 49 6.24 -3.38 6.99
C VAL A 49 5.29 -2.56 7.86
N ALA A 50 4.18 -2.12 7.30
CA ALA A 50 3.05 -1.59 8.03
C ALA A 50 1.87 -2.56 7.86
N SER A 51 1.43 -3.14 8.96
CA SER A 51 0.28 -4.04 9.03
C SER A 51 -0.94 -3.23 9.46
N VAL A 52 -1.94 -3.14 8.59
CA VAL A 52 -3.18 -2.38 8.83
C VAL A 52 -4.34 -3.37 8.85
N VAL A 53 -5.12 -3.36 9.95
CA VAL A 53 -6.37 -4.12 10.04
C VAL A 53 -7.52 -3.14 10.15
N ILE A 54 -8.51 -3.28 9.28
CA ILE A 54 -9.70 -2.43 9.21
C ILE A 54 -10.97 -3.28 9.34
N GLY A 55 -11.93 -2.84 10.14
CA GLY A 55 -13.20 -3.52 10.32
C GLY A 55 -14.35 -2.55 10.51
N ALA A 56 -15.54 -2.94 10.04
CA ALA A 56 -16.78 -2.20 10.32
C ALA A 56 -17.25 -2.32 11.78
N GLU A 57 -16.69 -3.29 12.52
CA GLU A 57 -16.98 -3.55 13.92
C GLU A 57 -15.66 -3.65 14.71
N ARG A 58 -15.77 -3.74 16.05
CA ARG A 58 -14.63 -3.90 16.93
C ARG A 58 -13.74 -5.07 16.48
N LEU A 59 -12.45 -4.77 16.29
CA LEU A 59 -11.47 -5.73 15.82
C LEU A 59 -11.27 -6.89 16.80
N ARG A 60 -11.08 -8.08 16.23
CA ARG A 60 -10.68 -9.33 16.89
C ARG A 60 -9.22 -9.66 16.61
N ALA A 61 -8.63 -9.11 15.55
CA ALA A 61 -7.21 -9.25 15.28
C ALA A 61 -6.34 -8.91 16.51
N LEU A 62 -5.26 -9.67 16.64
CA LEU A 62 -4.24 -9.43 17.64
C LEU A 62 -3.24 -8.37 17.14
N PRO A 63 -2.47 -7.72 18.04
CA PRO A 63 -1.49 -6.70 17.66
C PRO A 63 -0.48 -7.15 16.61
N VAL A 64 -0.14 -8.44 16.60
CA VAL A 64 0.69 -9.09 15.59
C VAL A 64 -0.23 -9.83 14.62
N VAL A 65 -0.31 -9.35 13.38
CA VAL A 65 -1.11 -9.96 12.32
C VAL A 65 -0.38 -11.18 11.78
N SER A 66 -0.90 -12.38 12.04
CA SER A 66 -0.29 -13.64 11.62
C SER A 66 -0.56 -13.98 10.15
N GLU A 67 -1.73 -13.58 9.65
CA GLU A 67 -2.15 -13.82 8.27
C GLU A 67 -3.00 -12.66 7.74
N GLY A 68 -2.99 -12.45 6.42
CA GLY A 68 -3.74 -11.35 5.80
C GLY A 68 -4.21 -11.63 4.38
N GLY A 69 -5.22 -10.86 3.99
CA GLY A 69 -5.92 -10.97 2.71
C GLY A 69 -5.36 -10.06 1.62
N ALA A 70 -4.48 -9.12 1.96
CA ALA A 70 -3.92 -8.18 1.01
C ALA A 70 -2.47 -7.80 1.29
N ALA A 71 -1.74 -7.43 0.23
CA ALA A 71 -0.44 -6.80 0.29
C ALA A 71 -0.32 -5.63 -0.67
N LEU A 72 0.44 -4.61 -0.26
CA LEU A 72 0.93 -3.52 -1.10
C LEU A 72 2.46 -3.56 -1.10
N LEU A 73 3.06 -3.89 -2.24
CA LEU A 73 4.50 -4.17 -2.37
C LEU A 73 5.22 -3.03 -3.12
N MET A 74 6.17 -2.40 -2.44
CA MET A 74 6.93 -1.23 -2.94
C MET A 74 8.37 -1.55 -3.32
N HIS A 75 8.91 -2.70 -2.92
CA HIS A 75 10.28 -3.11 -3.23
C HIS A 75 10.36 -4.64 -3.32
N ASP A 76 11.24 -5.17 -4.18
CA ASP A 76 11.49 -6.61 -4.36
C ASP A 76 12.17 -7.29 -3.15
N LYS A 77 12.76 -6.52 -2.24
CA LYS A 77 13.55 -7.05 -1.13
C LYS A 77 12.68 -7.38 0.07
N TYR A 78 13.08 -8.43 0.77
CA TYR A 78 12.53 -8.88 2.05
C TYR A 78 11.12 -9.49 1.99
N ILE A 79 10.49 -9.55 0.82
CA ILE A 79 9.07 -9.95 0.71
C ILE A 79 8.88 -11.44 1.05
N ASP A 80 9.80 -12.29 0.61
CA ASP A 80 9.78 -13.75 0.86
C ASP A 80 9.82 -14.11 2.35
N GLU A 81 10.57 -13.36 3.17
CA GLU A 81 10.69 -13.61 4.60
C GLU A 81 9.71 -12.80 5.47
N THR A 82 9.08 -11.74 4.93
CA THR A 82 8.23 -10.85 5.73
C THR A 82 6.74 -10.92 5.42
N VAL A 83 6.35 -10.87 4.15
CA VAL A 83 4.94 -10.70 3.76
C VAL A 83 4.34 -11.95 3.13
N LEU A 84 5.01 -12.58 2.16
CA LEU A 84 4.43 -13.72 1.44
C LEU A 84 4.04 -14.89 2.36
N PRO A 85 4.83 -15.27 3.39
CA PRO A 85 4.45 -16.35 4.30
C PRO A 85 3.17 -16.06 5.11
N LYS A 86 2.77 -14.78 5.18
CA LYS A 86 1.58 -14.32 5.90
C LYS A 86 0.36 -14.17 4.99
N LEU A 87 0.48 -14.35 3.67
CA LEU A 87 -0.66 -14.17 2.76
C LEU A 87 -1.48 -15.45 2.63
N ARG A 88 -2.80 -15.31 2.76
CA ARG A 88 -3.74 -16.40 2.47
C ARG A 88 -3.81 -16.69 0.95
N PRO A 89 -4.15 -17.92 0.53
CA PRO A 89 -4.43 -18.20 -0.87
C PRO A 89 -5.51 -17.26 -1.43
N GLY A 90 -5.32 -16.76 -2.64
CA GLY A 90 -6.24 -15.81 -3.27
C GLY A 90 -6.13 -14.37 -2.75
N SER A 91 -5.15 -14.05 -1.89
CA SER A 91 -4.93 -12.65 -1.46
C SER A 91 -4.71 -11.69 -2.62
N LEU A 92 -5.14 -10.44 -2.45
CA LEU A 92 -4.88 -9.34 -3.38
C LEU A 92 -3.46 -8.80 -3.15
N ILE A 93 -2.66 -8.74 -4.20
CA ILE A 93 -1.32 -8.14 -4.16
C ILE A 93 -1.30 -6.97 -5.14
N VAL A 94 -1.17 -5.76 -4.61
CA VAL A 94 -0.94 -4.55 -5.41
C VAL A 94 0.55 -4.23 -5.38
N VAL A 95 1.19 -4.20 -6.53
CA VAL A 95 2.65 -4.08 -6.66
C VAL A 95 3.02 -2.84 -7.48
N GLU A 96 4.06 -2.13 -7.05
CA GLU A 96 4.68 -1.12 -7.91
C GLU A 96 5.25 -1.80 -9.17
N GLU A 97 4.74 -1.43 -10.34
CA GLU A 97 4.94 -2.17 -11.59
C GLU A 97 6.42 -2.36 -11.94
N SER A 98 7.28 -1.37 -11.66
CA SER A 98 8.71 -1.49 -11.99
C SER A 98 9.47 -2.61 -11.25
N ILE A 99 8.89 -3.18 -10.19
CA ILE A 99 9.52 -4.28 -9.44
C ILE A 99 8.95 -5.67 -9.77
N ILE A 100 7.91 -5.76 -10.59
CA ILE A 100 7.14 -7.00 -10.76
C ILE A 100 7.99 -8.17 -11.26
N ASP A 101 8.91 -7.92 -12.18
CA ASP A 101 9.79 -8.95 -12.77
C ASP A 101 10.87 -9.46 -11.79
N GLN A 102 11.06 -8.76 -10.67
CA GLN A 102 12.02 -9.17 -9.63
C GLN A 102 11.34 -9.92 -8.48
N LEU A 103 10.00 -10.03 -8.52
CA LEU A 103 9.26 -10.72 -7.48
C LEU A 103 9.36 -12.25 -7.63
N PRO A 104 9.29 -12.97 -6.50
CA PRO A 104 9.13 -14.43 -6.49
C PRO A 104 7.80 -14.84 -7.12
N ASP A 105 7.58 -16.15 -7.27
CA ASP A 105 6.33 -16.68 -7.82
C ASP A 105 5.13 -16.31 -6.93
N LEU A 106 4.22 -15.50 -7.47
CA LEU A 106 2.97 -15.08 -6.82
C LEU A 106 1.75 -15.90 -7.29
N THR A 107 1.97 -17.06 -7.91
CA THR A 107 0.90 -17.95 -8.37
C THR A 107 -0.07 -18.26 -7.24
N GLY A 108 -1.37 -18.14 -7.52
CA GLY A 108 -2.43 -18.35 -6.53
C GLY A 108 -2.89 -17.07 -5.82
N HIS A 109 -2.30 -15.92 -6.14
CA HIS A 109 -2.77 -14.60 -5.69
C HIS A 109 -3.34 -13.77 -6.85
N HIS A 110 -4.13 -12.76 -6.51
CA HIS A 110 -4.60 -11.77 -7.47
C HIS A 110 -3.61 -10.60 -7.52
N VAL A 111 -2.78 -10.55 -8.56
CA VAL A 111 -1.71 -9.54 -8.66
C VAL A 111 -2.12 -8.41 -9.60
N ILE A 112 -1.97 -7.17 -9.14
CA ILE A 112 -2.23 -5.95 -9.91
C ILE A 112 -0.99 -5.05 -9.85
N GLY A 113 -0.38 -4.81 -11.02
CA GLY A 113 0.69 -3.83 -11.17
C GLY A 113 0.14 -2.41 -11.29
N VAL A 114 0.76 -1.46 -10.61
CA VAL A 114 0.45 -0.02 -10.72
C VAL A 114 1.73 0.70 -11.12
N PRO A 115 1.76 1.51 -12.21
CA PRO A 115 2.93 2.30 -12.60
C PRO A 115 3.12 3.54 -11.70
N ALA A 116 3.10 3.35 -10.38
CA ALA A 116 3.02 4.45 -9.43
C ALA A 116 4.26 5.34 -9.47
N LYS A 117 5.43 4.76 -9.72
CA LYS A 117 6.68 5.53 -9.86
C LYS A 117 6.62 6.44 -11.09
N GLN A 118 6.09 5.94 -12.20
CA GLN A 118 5.93 6.73 -13.42
C GLN A 118 4.94 7.87 -13.19
N ILE A 119 3.76 7.58 -12.64
CA ILE A 119 2.73 8.58 -12.33
C ILE A 119 3.30 9.67 -11.41
N ALA A 120 4.04 9.28 -10.37
CA ALA A 120 4.66 10.22 -9.44
C ALA A 120 5.70 11.14 -10.13
N MET A 121 6.47 10.61 -11.10
CA MET A 121 7.38 11.41 -11.91
C MET A 121 6.64 12.40 -12.81
N GLU A 122 5.55 12.00 -13.45
CA GLU A 122 4.72 12.88 -14.30
C GLU A 122 4.08 14.04 -13.51
N ILE A 123 3.74 13.81 -12.24
CA ILE A 123 3.22 14.82 -11.31
C ILE A 123 4.33 15.79 -10.83
N GLY A 124 5.60 15.47 -11.09
CA GLY A 124 6.77 16.24 -10.69
C GLY A 124 7.26 15.94 -9.28
N ASN A 125 6.84 14.83 -8.67
CA ASN A 125 7.23 14.45 -7.31
C ASN A 125 7.47 12.94 -7.17
N ALA A 126 8.65 12.46 -7.56
CA ALA A 126 9.01 11.04 -7.42
C ALA A 126 8.97 10.51 -5.96
N GLN A 127 8.97 11.38 -4.94
CA GLN A 127 8.86 10.95 -3.54
C GLN A 127 7.42 10.57 -3.15
N SER A 128 6.42 10.92 -3.96
CA SER A 128 5.01 10.60 -3.67
C SER A 128 4.53 9.27 -4.25
N THR A 129 5.43 8.41 -4.77
CA THR A 129 5.10 7.06 -5.29
C THR A 129 4.24 6.24 -4.33
N GLY A 130 4.56 6.25 -3.02
CA GLY A 130 3.76 5.53 -2.03
C GLY A 130 2.32 6.08 -1.94
N LEU A 131 2.13 7.39 -2.06
CA LEU A 131 0.79 7.96 -2.03
C LEU A 131 -0.02 7.63 -3.29
N VAL A 132 0.63 7.54 -4.45
CA VAL A 132 -0.02 7.01 -5.67
C VAL A 132 -0.47 5.57 -5.45
N MET A 133 0.41 4.71 -4.92
CA MET A 133 0.07 3.31 -4.61
C MET A 133 -1.09 3.20 -3.62
N LEU A 134 -1.11 4.03 -2.58
CA LEU A 134 -2.17 4.02 -1.58
C LEU A 134 -3.53 4.45 -2.18
N GLY A 135 -3.53 5.48 -3.04
CA GLY A 135 -4.73 5.90 -3.77
C GLY A 135 -5.27 4.77 -4.66
N ALA A 136 -4.38 4.15 -5.44
CA ALA A 136 -4.76 3.05 -6.33
C ALA A 136 -5.30 1.84 -5.56
N TYR A 137 -4.64 1.44 -4.46
CA TYR A 137 -5.10 0.36 -3.60
C TYR A 137 -6.53 0.61 -3.10
N CYS A 138 -6.80 1.81 -2.57
CA CYS A 138 -8.11 2.11 -2.01
C CYS A 138 -9.22 2.18 -3.07
N ALA A 139 -8.90 2.64 -4.27
CA ALA A 139 -9.81 2.61 -5.41
C ALA A 139 -10.11 1.18 -5.90
N ILE A 140 -9.10 0.30 -5.91
CA ILE A 140 -9.28 -1.14 -6.25
C ILE A 140 -10.19 -1.83 -5.23
N THR A 141 -10.00 -1.56 -3.93
CA THR A 141 -10.71 -2.28 -2.87
C THR A 141 -12.02 -1.62 -2.45
N GLY A 142 -12.21 -0.34 -2.75
CA GLY A 142 -13.32 0.47 -2.23
C GLY A 142 -13.27 0.64 -0.70
N LEU A 143 -12.10 0.50 -0.08
CA LEU A 143 -11.97 0.37 1.38
C LEU A 143 -12.09 1.71 2.12
N VAL A 144 -11.49 2.77 1.54
CA VAL A 144 -11.50 4.14 2.06
C VAL A 144 -11.58 5.08 0.86
N GLY A 145 -12.43 6.09 0.92
CA GLY A 145 -12.56 7.09 -0.14
C GLY A 145 -11.36 8.04 -0.23
N VAL A 146 -11.05 8.50 -1.44
CA VAL A 146 -9.90 9.39 -1.69
C VAL A 146 -9.95 10.68 -0.88
N GLU A 147 -11.14 11.25 -0.64
CA GLU A 147 -11.28 12.46 0.18
C GLU A 147 -10.84 12.21 1.64
N SER A 148 -11.20 11.07 2.21
CA SER A 148 -10.80 10.67 3.56
C SER A 148 -9.28 10.47 3.64
N LEU A 149 -8.66 9.91 2.59
CA LEU A 149 -7.20 9.77 2.50
C LEU A 149 -6.50 11.12 2.40
N VAL A 150 -7.05 12.06 1.62
CA VAL A 150 -6.49 13.41 1.48
C VAL A 150 -6.53 14.17 2.79
N GLU A 151 -7.67 14.13 3.49
CA GLU A 151 -7.80 14.77 4.81
C GLU A 151 -6.94 14.09 5.88
N ALA A 152 -6.80 12.77 5.84
CA ALA A 152 -5.85 12.05 6.68
C ALA A 152 -4.41 12.45 6.38
N MET A 153 -4.02 12.53 5.10
CA MET A 153 -2.68 12.94 4.68
C MET A 153 -2.34 14.34 5.18
N LYS A 154 -3.26 15.30 5.08
CA LYS A 154 -3.08 16.66 5.61
C LYS A 154 -2.81 16.69 7.12
N GLN A 155 -3.39 15.76 7.89
CA GLN A 155 -3.14 15.62 9.33
C GLN A 155 -1.78 14.98 9.65
N VAL A 156 -1.30 14.07 8.79
CA VAL A 156 -0.02 13.38 9.01
C VAL A 156 1.17 14.23 8.58
N VAL A 157 1.02 15.04 7.53
CA VAL A 157 2.10 15.91 7.04
C VAL A 157 2.40 16.99 8.08
N PRO A 158 3.65 17.07 8.59
CA PRO A 158 4.02 18.09 9.56
C PRO A 158 3.87 19.51 9.01
N SER A 159 3.62 20.48 9.88
CA SER A 159 3.43 21.90 9.52
C SER A 159 4.58 22.48 8.68
N TYR A 160 5.82 22.05 8.93
CA TYR A 160 7.01 22.49 8.20
C TYR A 160 7.19 21.84 6.81
N ARG A 161 6.30 20.91 6.43
CA ARG A 161 6.27 20.24 5.11
C ARG A 161 5.01 20.57 4.31
N ARG A 162 4.28 21.62 4.68
CA ARG A 162 3.03 22.02 4.01
C ARG A 162 3.19 22.28 2.51
N GLN A 163 4.37 22.70 2.06
CA GLN A 163 4.69 22.87 0.64
C GLN A 163 4.52 21.58 -0.18
N HIS A 164 4.50 20.40 0.46
CA HIS A 164 4.29 19.11 -0.21
C HIS A 164 2.83 18.65 -0.20
N VAL A 165 1.92 19.33 0.49
CA VAL A 165 0.52 18.89 0.64
C VAL A 165 -0.19 18.80 -0.70
N GLU A 166 -0.05 19.83 -1.55
CA GLU A 166 -0.70 19.84 -2.86
C GLU A 166 -0.18 18.71 -3.77
N ALA A 167 1.14 18.51 -3.81
CA ALA A 167 1.74 17.43 -4.58
C ALA A 167 1.32 16.04 -4.06
N ASN A 168 1.21 15.88 -2.74
CA ASN A 168 0.76 14.65 -2.10
C ASN A 168 -0.72 14.37 -2.35
N GLU A 169 -1.57 15.41 -2.35
CA GLU A 169 -2.99 15.29 -2.71
C GLU A 169 -3.14 14.87 -4.18
N ARG A 170 -2.42 15.52 -5.10
CA ARG A 170 -2.39 15.12 -6.51
C ARG A 170 -1.95 13.67 -6.68
N ALA A 171 -0.99 13.20 -5.88
CA ALA A 171 -0.52 11.82 -5.93
C ALA A 171 -1.60 10.80 -5.50
N LEU A 172 -2.31 11.04 -4.39
CA LEU A 172 -3.42 10.18 -3.95
C LEU A 172 -4.51 10.10 -5.02
N ARG A 173 -4.91 11.25 -5.56
CA ARG A 173 -5.95 11.35 -6.61
C ARG A 173 -5.53 10.65 -7.90
N ALA A 174 -4.28 10.84 -8.34
CA ALA A 174 -3.79 10.17 -9.54
C ALA A 174 -3.75 8.64 -9.39
N GLY A 175 -3.45 8.14 -8.18
CA GLY A 175 -3.57 6.71 -7.88
C GLY A 175 -5.01 6.22 -7.98
N ASP A 176 -5.94 6.93 -7.35
CA ASP A 176 -7.38 6.64 -7.37
C ASP A 176 -7.93 6.59 -8.81
N GLU A 177 -7.55 7.56 -9.66
CA GLU A 177 -7.95 7.63 -11.07
C GLU A 177 -7.33 6.55 -11.96
N ALA A 178 -6.14 6.05 -11.62
CA ALA A 178 -5.44 5.03 -12.40
C ALA A 178 -6.04 3.62 -12.20
N ALA A 179 -6.56 3.32 -11.01
CA ALA A 179 -7.04 1.99 -10.61
C ALA A 179 -8.12 1.37 -11.51
N PRO A 180 -9.17 2.09 -11.97
CA PRO A 180 -10.18 1.51 -12.87
C PRO A 180 -9.62 0.99 -14.20
N ARG A 181 -8.45 1.46 -14.64
CA ARG A 181 -7.77 0.97 -15.86
C ARG A 181 -6.95 -0.30 -15.62
N LEU A 182 -6.68 -0.63 -14.37
CA LEU A 182 -5.81 -1.74 -13.92
C LEU A 182 -6.60 -2.97 -13.42
N ALA A 183 -7.93 -2.86 -13.30
CA ALA A 183 -8.81 -3.96 -12.87
C ALA A 183 -8.98 -5.09 -13.91
N ALA A 184 -8.34 -5.00 -15.08
CA ALA A 184 -8.11 -6.16 -15.93
C ALA A 184 -6.93 -6.96 -15.32
N PRO A 185 -7.14 -8.19 -14.82
CA PRO A 185 -6.07 -8.95 -14.20
C PRO A 185 -4.91 -9.11 -15.19
N VAL A 186 -3.72 -8.69 -14.77
CA VAL A 186 -2.48 -8.98 -15.50
C VAL A 186 -2.33 -10.50 -15.51
N ARG A 187 -2.73 -11.13 -16.62
CA ARG A 187 -2.45 -12.54 -16.85
C ARG A 187 -0.95 -12.65 -17.03
N LEU A 188 -0.27 -13.22 -16.03
CA LEU A 188 1.11 -13.68 -16.18
C LEU A 188 1.11 -14.86 -17.15
N GLU A 189 1.15 -14.59 -18.45
CA GLU A 189 1.47 -15.60 -19.45
C GLU A 189 2.98 -15.86 -19.37
N ARG A 190 3.35 -17.04 -18.88
CA ARG A 190 4.74 -17.49 -18.89
C ARG A 190 5.25 -17.53 -20.33
N ALA A 191 6.34 -16.83 -20.61
CA ALA A 191 7.18 -17.13 -21.77
C ALA A 191 7.79 -18.52 -21.54
N VAL A 192 7.28 -19.52 -22.24
CA VAL A 192 7.87 -20.85 -22.32
C VAL A 192 9.09 -20.76 -23.24
N ALA A 193 10.25 -21.17 -22.74
CA ALA A 193 11.35 -21.67 -23.54
C ALA A 193 11.54 -23.15 -23.20
#